data_AF-A0AA88PRE2-F1
#
_entry.id   AF-A0AA88PRE2-F1
#
_cell.length_a   1.000
_cell.length_b   1.000
_cell.length_c   1.000
_cell.angle_alpha   90.00
_cell.angle_beta   90.00
_cell.angle_gamma   90.00
#
_symmetry.space_group_name_H-M   'P 1'
#
loop_
_entity.id
_entity.type
_entity.pdbx_description
1 polymer ?
#
loop_
_entity_poly.entity_id
_entity_poly.type
_entity_poly.pdbx_seq_one_letter_code
_entity_poly.pdbx_strand_id
1 'polypeptide(L)'
;MCAPGNRVLWHCTVDTSTTCVSCSASTYTDEPNGLEMCFSCSTCDAGLRIQKACTRLSNTICEPLKGFYCMVREKGSCKLAAKHSQCKPGEYIQQRGTASTDIVCDECTNGTYSDGTFTACQPHTICQSMGRKQTEAGTTACARAEYEINKECCPMCAPGNHVYWHCTVDTSTTCVPCPALTYIDEPNGLDKCFPCSVCDVELGLRIKKACSRSGDIVCEPLNRFYCIEKKKDSCRFAVKHSECHPGQYVKQTGTAFSDTVCGNCTAGTYSNGSFTACRPHSNCEIEGLKEIKPGTMSSDVECGKSFPIIIIVGVIVGVIVFVLVTAVGIKIYYKLKQKRQASDRSISYYSVPIQESDGQCEPTSPDIT
;
A
#
# COMPACT_ATOMS: atom_id res chain seq x y z
N MET A 1 1.28 -34.07 -24.23
CA MET A 1 0.61 -32.75 -24.37
C MET A 1 -0.81 -33.00 -24.86
N CYS A 2 -1.80 -32.30 -24.31
CA CYS A 2 -3.20 -32.44 -24.66
C CYS A 2 -3.60 -31.44 -25.77
N ALA A 3 -4.51 -31.86 -26.64
CA ALA A 3 -5.08 -30.99 -27.68
C ALA A 3 -5.96 -29.88 -27.06
N PRO A 4 -6.21 -28.76 -27.78
CA PRO A 4 -7.15 -27.73 -27.34
C PRO A 4 -8.50 -28.31 -26.92
N GLY A 5 -9.13 -27.68 -25.94
CA GLY A 5 -10.36 -28.14 -25.30
C GLY A 5 -10.18 -29.28 -24.31
N ASN A 6 -8.95 -29.74 -24.08
CA ASN A 6 -8.61 -30.74 -23.07
C ASN A 6 -7.52 -30.24 -22.12
N ARG A 7 -7.47 -30.86 -20.94
CA ARG A 7 -6.44 -30.71 -19.91
C ARG A 7 -5.86 -32.07 -19.53
N VAL A 8 -4.70 -32.07 -18.87
CA VAL A 8 -4.04 -33.27 -18.36
C VAL A 8 -4.85 -33.82 -17.18
N LEU A 9 -5.22 -35.10 -17.26
CA LEU A 9 -5.78 -35.86 -16.14
C LEU A 9 -4.70 -36.68 -15.45
N TRP A 10 -3.81 -37.31 -16.23
CA TRP A 10 -2.65 -38.05 -15.73
C TRP A 10 -1.43 -37.75 -16.58
N HIS A 11 -0.31 -37.46 -15.91
CA HIS A 11 0.98 -37.27 -16.58
C HIS A 11 1.51 -38.59 -17.16
N CYS A 12 2.32 -38.48 -18.21
CA CYS A 12 2.99 -39.63 -18.80
C CYS A 12 4.00 -40.24 -17.82
N THR A 13 4.16 -41.56 -17.86
CA THR A 13 5.28 -42.27 -17.23
C THR A 13 6.23 -42.79 -18.30
N VAL A 14 7.23 -43.58 -17.91
CA VAL A 14 8.16 -44.21 -18.86
C VAL A 14 7.44 -45.11 -19.85
N ASP A 15 6.31 -45.71 -19.43
CA ASP A 15 5.58 -46.73 -20.20
C ASP A 15 4.19 -46.26 -20.67
N THR A 16 3.74 -45.05 -20.28
CA THR A 16 2.41 -44.55 -20.61
C THR A 16 2.41 -43.12 -21.14
N SER A 17 1.56 -42.85 -22.13
CA SER A 17 1.34 -41.51 -22.65
C SER A 17 0.48 -40.66 -21.72
N THR A 18 0.55 -39.33 -21.86
CA THR A 18 -0.32 -38.39 -21.12
C THR A 18 -1.79 -38.69 -21.35
N THR A 19 -2.58 -38.84 -20.28
CA THR A 19 -4.04 -39.00 -20.37
C THR A 19 -4.70 -37.63 -20.28
N CYS A 20 -5.60 -37.34 -21.21
CA CYS A 20 -6.28 -36.05 -21.32
C CYS A 20 -7.77 -36.19 -21.02
N VAL A 21 -8.37 -35.12 -20.49
CA VAL A 21 -9.81 -35.02 -20.24
C VAL A 21 -10.34 -33.68 -20.75
N SER A 22 -11.57 -33.68 -21.27
CA SER A 22 -12.22 -32.48 -21.80
C SER A 22 -12.45 -31.42 -20.72
N CYS A 23 -12.34 -30.16 -21.11
CA CYS A 23 -12.73 -29.04 -20.26
C CYS A 23 -14.21 -29.12 -19.86
N SER A 24 -14.52 -28.74 -18.62
CA SER A 24 -15.90 -28.66 -18.13
C SER A 24 -16.64 -27.46 -18.73
N ALA A 25 -17.97 -27.43 -18.59
CA ALA A 25 -18.76 -26.25 -18.92
C ALA A 25 -18.17 -25.00 -18.23
N SER A 26 -18.18 -23.87 -18.93
CA SER A 26 -17.58 -22.59 -18.48
C SER A 26 -16.04 -22.58 -18.35
N THR A 27 -15.33 -23.53 -18.97
CA THR A 27 -13.87 -23.51 -19.09
C THR A 27 -13.39 -23.89 -20.51
N TYR A 28 -12.18 -23.45 -20.88
CA TYR A 28 -11.63 -23.66 -22.23
C TYR A 28 -10.10 -23.75 -22.25
N THR A 29 -9.57 -24.30 -23.34
CA THR A 29 -8.16 -24.14 -23.76
C THR A 29 -8.15 -23.98 -25.28
N ASP A 30 -7.43 -22.98 -25.78
CA ASP A 30 -7.38 -22.59 -27.20
C ASP A 30 -6.12 -23.09 -27.94
N GLU A 31 -5.11 -23.54 -27.19
CA GLU A 31 -3.87 -24.10 -27.72
C GLU A 31 -3.53 -25.48 -27.12
N PRO A 32 -2.72 -26.31 -27.81
CA PRO A 32 -2.17 -27.54 -27.24
C PRO A 32 -1.38 -27.24 -25.97
N ASN A 33 -1.64 -27.99 -24.90
CA ASN A 33 -1.17 -27.62 -23.56
C ASN A 33 -0.84 -28.83 -22.67
N GLY A 34 -0.12 -28.58 -21.58
CA GLY A 34 0.13 -29.53 -20.49
C GLY A 34 -0.55 -29.14 -19.18
N LEU A 35 -1.62 -28.33 -19.25
CA LEU A 35 -2.25 -27.76 -18.06
C LEU A 35 -3.08 -28.82 -17.35
N GLU A 36 -3.06 -28.82 -16.02
CA GLU A 36 -3.93 -29.66 -15.19
C GLU A 36 -5.35 -29.07 -15.03
N MET A 37 -5.50 -27.78 -15.36
CA MET A 37 -6.76 -27.03 -15.28
C MET A 37 -7.01 -26.24 -16.56
N CYS A 38 -8.27 -26.18 -17.01
CA CYS A 38 -8.68 -25.33 -18.12
C CYS A 38 -8.88 -23.89 -17.64
N PHE A 39 -8.76 -22.91 -18.55
CA PHE A 39 -9.01 -21.51 -18.23
C PHE A 39 -10.51 -21.24 -18.05
N SER A 40 -10.87 -20.42 -17.09
CA SER A 40 -12.25 -19.98 -16.90
C SER A 40 -12.69 -19.07 -18.04
N CYS A 41 -13.92 -19.27 -18.51
CA CYS A 41 -14.53 -18.37 -19.49
C CYS A 41 -14.74 -16.98 -18.89
N SER A 42 -14.44 -15.94 -19.66
CA SER A 42 -14.74 -14.56 -19.30
C SER A 42 -16.25 -14.29 -19.33
N THR A 43 -16.71 -13.43 -18.43
CA THR A 43 -18.05 -12.83 -18.47
C THR A 43 -18.00 -11.49 -19.20
N CYS A 44 -19.14 -11.05 -19.74
CA CYS A 44 -19.25 -9.70 -20.30
C CYS A 44 -19.87 -8.78 -19.24
N ASP A 45 -19.09 -7.80 -18.79
CA ASP A 45 -19.48 -6.87 -17.74
C ASP A 45 -20.43 -5.77 -18.26
N ALA A 46 -20.82 -4.83 -17.39
CA ALA A 46 -21.78 -3.78 -17.73
C ALA A 46 -21.37 -2.97 -18.97
N GLY A 47 -22.32 -2.72 -19.87
CA GLY A 47 -22.05 -2.04 -21.15
C GLY A 47 -21.57 -2.96 -22.27
N LEU A 48 -21.42 -4.26 -22.01
CA LEU A 48 -21.02 -5.27 -22.99
C LEU A 48 -22.11 -6.32 -23.22
N ARG A 49 -22.04 -7.02 -24.36
CA ARG A 49 -22.82 -8.22 -24.65
C ARG A 49 -21.95 -9.32 -25.22
N ILE A 50 -22.41 -10.56 -25.07
CA ILE A 50 -21.76 -11.73 -25.68
C ILE A 50 -21.89 -11.62 -27.20
N GLN A 51 -20.76 -11.52 -27.88
CA GLN A 51 -20.66 -11.63 -29.33
C GLN A 51 -20.45 -13.09 -29.75
N LYS A 52 -19.54 -13.79 -29.07
CA LYS A 52 -19.35 -15.23 -29.22
C LYS A 52 -19.33 -15.88 -27.85
N ALA A 53 -20.20 -16.88 -27.67
CA ALA A 53 -20.27 -17.64 -26.43
C ALA A 53 -19.01 -18.47 -26.22
N CYS A 54 -18.68 -18.74 -24.96
CA CYS A 54 -17.57 -19.61 -24.63
C CYS A 54 -17.81 -21.03 -25.15
N THR A 55 -16.75 -21.66 -25.64
CA THR A 55 -16.73 -23.09 -25.99
C THR A 55 -15.54 -23.74 -25.28
N ARG A 56 -15.45 -25.07 -25.31
CA ARG A 56 -14.25 -25.75 -24.78
C ARG A 56 -12.97 -25.31 -25.51
N LEU A 57 -13.07 -24.83 -26.75
CA LEU A 57 -11.94 -24.47 -27.60
C LEU A 57 -11.65 -22.97 -27.62
N SER A 58 -12.50 -22.13 -27.01
CA SER A 58 -12.39 -20.68 -27.14
C SER A 58 -13.08 -19.94 -26.00
N ASN A 59 -12.47 -18.84 -25.55
CA ASN A 59 -13.08 -17.95 -24.57
C ASN A 59 -14.36 -17.28 -25.10
N THR A 60 -15.12 -16.68 -24.18
CA THR A 60 -16.16 -15.70 -24.50
C THR A 60 -15.55 -14.46 -25.17
N ILE A 61 -16.14 -14.03 -26.28
CA ILE A 61 -15.82 -12.74 -26.91
C ILE A 61 -16.97 -11.78 -26.63
N CYS A 62 -16.63 -10.64 -26.02
CA CYS A 62 -17.56 -9.58 -25.67
C CYS A 62 -17.42 -8.41 -26.63
N GLU A 63 -18.53 -7.75 -26.93
CA GLU A 63 -18.56 -6.50 -27.69
C GLU A 63 -19.43 -5.44 -27.01
N PRO A 64 -19.20 -4.14 -27.25
CA PRO A 64 -20.01 -3.08 -26.66
C PRO A 64 -21.49 -3.17 -27.04
N LEU A 65 -22.35 -2.80 -26.09
CA LEU A 65 -23.76 -2.53 -26.34
C LEU A 65 -23.93 -1.28 -27.22
N LYS A 66 -25.11 -1.14 -27.84
CA LYS A 66 -25.44 0.07 -28.61
C LYS A 66 -25.39 1.30 -27.69
N GLY A 67 -24.71 2.36 -28.14
CA GLY A 67 -24.47 3.55 -27.32
C GLY A 67 -23.29 3.41 -26.35
N PHE A 68 -22.44 2.39 -26.53
CA PHE A 68 -21.17 2.21 -25.82
C PHE A 68 -20.04 2.00 -26.84
N TYR A 69 -18.82 2.34 -26.44
CA TYR A 69 -17.60 2.04 -27.17
C TYR A 69 -16.60 1.30 -26.29
N CYS A 70 -15.73 0.52 -26.92
CA CYS A 70 -14.71 -0.25 -26.22
C CYS A 70 -13.49 0.61 -25.89
N MET A 71 -13.14 0.69 -24.60
CA MET A 71 -11.92 1.37 -24.14
C MET A 71 -10.71 0.44 -24.09
N VAL A 72 -10.93 -0.84 -23.75
CA VAL A 72 -9.86 -1.84 -23.63
C VAL A 72 -10.23 -3.09 -24.42
N ARG A 73 -9.39 -3.45 -25.40
CA ARG A 73 -9.54 -4.66 -26.22
C ARG A 73 -8.39 -5.62 -25.96
N GLU A 74 -8.73 -6.88 -25.72
CA GLU A 74 -7.77 -7.97 -25.56
C GLU A 74 -8.17 -9.15 -26.42
N LYS A 75 -7.25 -9.61 -27.28
CA LYS A 75 -7.46 -10.76 -28.19
C LYS A 75 -8.82 -10.70 -28.92
N GLY A 76 -9.22 -9.50 -29.36
CA GLY A 76 -10.48 -9.25 -30.08
C GLY A 76 -11.73 -9.11 -29.19
N SER A 77 -11.65 -9.37 -27.89
CA SER A 77 -12.75 -9.21 -26.92
C SER A 77 -12.66 -7.86 -26.22
N CYS A 78 -13.79 -7.16 -26.09
CA CYS A 78 -13.86 -5.94 -25.30
C CYS A 78 -13.94 -6.27 -23.81
N LYS A 79 -13.01 -5.72 -23.01
CA LYS A 79 -12.95 -5.94 -21.55
C LYS A 79 -13.60 -4.81 -20.76
N LEU A 80 -13.52 -3.60 -21.27
CA LEU A 80 -14.09 -2.42 -20.62
C LEU A 80 -14.73 -1.52 -21.66
N ALA A 81 -16.00 -1.15 -21.44
CA ALA A 81 -16.75 -0.25 -22.29
C ALA A 81 -17.21 1.00 -21.52
N ALA A 82 -17.25 2.12 -22.22
CA ALA A 82 -17.85 3.35 -21.74
C ALA A 82 -19.07 3.70 -22.61
N LYS A 83 -20.05 4.35 -21.99
CA LYS A 83 -21.20 4.90 -22.72
C LYS A 83 -20.72 6.04 -23.62
N HIS A 84 -21.31 6.18 -24.80
CA HIS A 84 -21.02 7.30 -25.68
C HIS A 84 -21.38 8.63 -25.00
N SER A 85 -20.53 9.62 -25.18
CA SER A 85 -20.75 11.01 -24.79
C SER A 85 -21.95 11.59 -25.54
N GLN A 86 -22.61 12.58 -24.94
CA GLN A 86 -23.72 13.30 -25.56
C GLN A 86 -23.28 14.73 -25.83
N CYS A 87 -23.51 15.22 -27.04
CA CYS A 87 -23.30 16.63 -27.33
C CYS A 87 -24.38 17.44 -26.62
N LYS A 88 -23.99 18.60 -26.08
CA LYS A 88 -24.92 19.52 -25.43
C LYS A 88 -25.59 20.43 -26.46
N PRO A 89 -26.72 21.08 -26.13
CA PRO A 89 -27.28 22.15 -26.96
C PRO A 89 -26.21 23.19 -27.30
N GLY A 90 -26.19 23.63 -28.56
CA GLY A 90 -25.14 24.49 -29.12
C GLY A 90 -23.96 23.74 -29.75
N GLU A 91 -23.87 22.41 -29.58
CA GLU A 91 -22.90 21.55 -30.26
C GLU A 91 -23.60 20.60 -31.23
N TYR A 92 -22.91 20.21 -32.30
CA TYR A 92 -23.36 19.20 -33.25
C TYR A 92 -22.43 17.98 -33.24
N ILE A 93 -22.95 16.83 -33.66
CA ILE A 93 -22.21 15.59 -33.81
C ILE A 93 -21.32 15.70 -35.05
N GLN A 94 -20.07 16.09 -34.84
CA GLN A 94 -19.05 16.16 -35.90
C GLN A 94 -18.64 14.76 -36.36
N GLN A 95 -18.47 13.82 -35.42
CA GLN A 95 -18.22 12.41 -35.73
C GLN A 95 -19.11 11.52 -34.86
N ARG A 96 -19.77 10.55 -35.51
CA ARG A 96 -20.59 9.56 -34.80
C ARG A 96 -19.70 8.56 -34.07
N GLY A 97 -20.09 8.22 -32.85
CA GLY A 97 -19.45 7.18 -32.06
C GLY A 97 -19.57 5.82 -32.74
N THR A 98 -18.53 5.01 -32.59
CA THR A 98 -18.44 3.64 -33.09
C THR A 98 -18.29 2.65 -31.94
N ALA A 99 -18.17 1.35 -32.23
CA ALA A 99 -17.86 0.35 -31.21
C ALA A 99 -16.42 0.47 -30.63
N SER A 100 -15.61 1.40 -31.13
CA SER A 100 -14.22 1.63 -30.70
C SER A 100 -13.90 3.09 -30.38
N THR A 101 -14.77 4.03 -30.75
CA THR A 101 -14.54 5.46 -30.56
C THR A 101 -15.79 6.14 -30.01
N ASP A 102 -15.58 7.19 -29.24
CA ASP A 102 -16.67 8.00 -28.72
C ASP A 102 -17.26 8.94 -29.77
N ILE A 103 -18.40 9.56 -29.45
CA ILE A 103 -18.97 10.69 -30.20
C ILE A 103 -18.04 11.90 -30.06
N VAL A 104 -17.75 12.56 -31.18
CA VAL A 104 -17.02 13.83 -31.21
C VAL A 104 -18.00 14.95 -31.51
N CYS A 105 -18.03 15.93 -30.61
CA CYS A 105 -18.88 17.10 -30.69
C CYS A 105 -18.07 18.32 -31.12
N ASP A 106 -18.69 19.21 -31.87
CA ASP A 106 -18.11 20.49 -32.28
C ASP A 106 -19.14 21.62 -32.14
N GLU A 107 -18.66 22.85 -31.99
CA GLU A 107 -19.50 24.00 -31.66
C GLU A 107 -20.21 24.58 -32.89
N CYS A 108 -21.46 25.02 -32.71
CA CYS A 108 -22.16 25.78 -33.72
C CYS A 108 -21.63 27.22 -33.81
N THR A 109 -21.44 27.71 -35.03
CA THR A 109 -21.10 29.11 -35.28
C THR A 109 -22.31 30.01 -35.07
N ASN A 110 -22.06 31.30 -34.80
CA ASN A 110 -23.13 32.28 -34.59
C ASN A 110 -24.14 32.29 -35.76
N GLY A 111 -25.43 32.39 -35.43
CA GLY A 111 -26.52 32.32 -36.40
C GLY A 111 -26.93 30.88 -36.78
N THR A 112 -26.38 29.86 -36.12
CA THR A 112 -26.78 28.46 -36.30
C THR A 112 -26.99 27.77 -34.95
N TYR A 113 -27.77 26.69 -34.90
CA TYR A 113 -28.07 25.93 -33.68
C TYR A 113 -28.07 24.43 -33.88
N SER A 114 -27.92 23.73 -32.76
CA SER A 114 -28.18 22.30 -32.63
C SER A 114 -28.71 22.01 -31.23
N ASP A 115 -29.57 21.01 -31.11
CA ASP A 115 -30.06 20.48 -29.84
C ASP A 115 -29.13 19.40 -29.24
N GLY A 116 -27.94 19.21 -29.83
CA GLY A 116 -27.00 18.15 -29.45
C GLY A 116 -27.22 16.82 -30.18
N THR A 117 -28.28 16.71 -31.00
CA THR A 117 -28.59 15.49 -31.76
C THR A 117 -28.28 15.61 -33.24
N PHE A 118 -28.10 16.83 -33.75
CA PHE A 118 -27.86 17.05 -35.17
C PHE A 118 -26.44 16.71 -35.57
N THR A 119 -26.25 16.31 -36.83
CA THR A 119 -24.93 16.06 -37.42
C THR A 119 -24.33 17.28 -38.14
N ALA A 120 -25.08 18.39 -38.15
CA ALA A 120 -24.64 19.69 -38.62
C ALA A 120 -25.52 20.76 -37.95
N CYS A 121 -25.00 21.96 -37.77
CA CYS A 121 -25.77 23.08 -37.26
C CYS A 121 -26.80 23.56 -38.28
N GLN A 122 -27.99 23.87 -37.82
CA GLN A 122 -29.06 24.42 -38.64
C GLN A 122 -29.08 25.94 -38.50
N PRO A 123 -29.32 26.70 -39.59
CA PRO A 123 -29.39 28.15 -39.51
C PRO A 123 -30.58 28.59 -38.65
N HIS A 124 -30.38 29.62 -37.85
CA HIS A 124 -31.48 30.29 -37.16
C HIS A 124 -32.39 31.01 -38.14
N THR A 125 -33.68 30.98 -37.86
CA THR A 125 -34.69 31.72 -38.61
C THR A 125 -34.51 33.24 -38.40
N ILE A 126 -34.30 33.98 -39.49
CA ILE A 126 -34.20 35.45 -39.45
C ILE A 126 -35.63 36.05 -39.47
N CYS A 127 -36.17 36.37 -38.30
CA CYS A 127 -37.55 36.90 -38.19
C CYS A 127 -37.77 38.24 -38.92
N GLN A 128 -36.71 39.07 -39.02
CA GLN A 128 -36.74 40.36 -39.72
C GLN A 128 -37.07 40.24 -41.21
N SER A 129 -36.58 39.20 -41.90
CA SER A 129 -36.87 39.00 -43.33
C SER A 129 -38.30 38.52 -43.58
N MET A 130 -39.01 38.08 -42.54
CA MET A 130 -40.41 37.65 -42.59
C MET A 130 -41.39 38.68 -42.01
N GLY A 131 -40.93 39.91 -41.71
CA GLY A 131 -41.77 40.98 -41.17
C GLY A 131 -42.35 40.67 -39.78
N ARG A 132 -41.73 39.76 -39.03
CA ARG A 132 -42.17 39.33 -37.68
C ARG A 132 -41.22 39.85 -36.61
N LYS A 133 -41.76 40.23 -35.45
CA LYS A 133 -40.95 40.52 -34.25
C LYS A 133 -40.52 39.20 -33.61
N GLN A 134 -39.24 39.08 -33.31
CA GLN A 134 -38.68 37.98 -32.55
C GLN A 134 -39.26 38.01 -31.12
N THR A 135 -39.94 36.95 -30.71
CA THR A 135 -40.55 36.83 -29.37
C THR A 135 -39.62 36.14 -28.37
N GLU A 136 -38.69 35.30 -28.87
CA GLU A 136 -37.64 34.64 -28.09
C GLU A 136 -36.36 34.54 -28.93
N ALA A 137 -35.20 34.82 -28.32
CA ALA A 137 -33.89 34.66 -28.96
C ALA A 137 -33.47 33.19 -28.97
N GLY A 138 -32.97 32.70 -30.10
CA GLY A 138 -32.42 31.35 -30.21
C GLY A 138 -31.16 31.23 -29.35
N THR A 139 -31.01 30.09 -28.65
CA THR A 139 -29.98 29.83 -27.64
C THR A 139 -28.56 29.90 -28.20
N THR A 140 -28.00 31.11 -28.28
CA THR A 140 -26.57 31.34 -28.03
C THR A 140 -26.55 32.41 -26.96
N ALA A 141 -26.72 31.95 -25.71
CA ALA A 141 -27.14 32.82 -24.63
C ALA A 141 -26.19 33.99 -24.42
N CYS A 142 -24.86 33.77 -24.38
CA CYS A 142 -23.84 34.82 -24.25
C CYS A 142 -22.47 34.39 -24.82
N ALA A 143 -21.53 35.33 -25.01
CA ALA A 143 -20.18 35.01 -25.48
C ALA A 143 -19.38 34.17 -24.44
N ARG A 144 -18.24 33.56 -24.86
CA ARG A 144 -17.44 32.64 -24.01
C ARG A 144 -17.01 33.19 -22.64
N ALA A 145 -16.93 34.52 -22.47
CA ALA A 145 -16.53 35.18 -21.22
C ALA A 145 -17.70 35.92 -20.55
N GLU A 146 -18.93 35.54 -20.89
CA GLU A 146 -20.15 36.19 -20.42
C GLU A 146 -21.14 35.14 -19.89
N TYR A 147 -21.91 35.53 -18.87
CA TYR A 147 -22.98 34.72 -18.30
C TYR A 147 -24.33 35.41 -18.52
N GLU A 148 -25.37 34.60 -18.70
CA GLU A 148 -26.73 35.11 -18.87
C GLU A 148 -27.37 35.39 -17.51
N ILE A 149 -27.91 36.59 -17.35
CA ILE A 149 -28.82 36.91 -16.25
C ILE A 149 -29.91 37.85 -16.75
N ASN A 150 -31.17 37.56 -16.41
CA ASN A 150 -32.33 38.32 -16.87
C ASN A 150 -32.42 38.52 -18.40
N LYS A 151 -31.92 37.55 -19.19
CA LYS A 151 -31.81 37.60 -20.66
C LYS A 151 -30.82 38.64 -21.21
N GLU A 152 -29.93 39.16 -20.35
CA GLU A 152 -28.79 39.99 -20.73
C GLU A 152 -27.48 39.25 -20.50
N CYS A 153 -26.47 39.62 -21.28
CA CYS A 153 -25.14 39.05 -21.18
C CYS A 153 -24.21 39.93 -20.38
N CYS A 154 -23.72 39.36 -19.29
CA CYS A 154 -22.85 40.04 -18.36
C CYS A 154 -21.43 39.46 -18.43
N PRO A 155 -20.38 40.29 -18.42
CA PRO A 155 -19.00 39.80 -18.32
C PRO A 155 -18.79 38.97 -17.05
N MET A 156 -18.13 37.82 -17.17
CA MET A 156 -17.82 36.95 -16.03
C MET A 156 -16.74 37.55 -15.13
N CYS A 157 -16.76 37.15 -13.86
CA CYS A 157 -15.68 37.36 -12.92
C CYS A 157 -14.53 36.39 -13.17
N ALA A 158 -13.30 36.88 -13.04
CA ALA A 158 -12.10 36.05 -13.12
C ALA A 158 -12.02 35.06 -11.93
N PRO A 159 -11.32 33.92 -12.08
CA PRO A 159 -11.10 32.96 -11.00
C PRO A 159 -10.66 33.63 -9.68
N GLY A 160 -11.23 33.16 -8.58
CA GLY A 160 -11.05 33.73 -7.25
C GLY A 160 -11.86 34.99 -6.93
N ASN A 161 -12.76 35.40 -7.82
CA ASN A 161 -13.76 36.42 -7.56
C ASN A 161 -15.17 35.89 -7.84
N HIS A 162 -16.14 36.39 -7.11
CA HIS A 162 -17.56 36.13 -7.31
C HIS A 162 -18.28 37.45 -7.62
N VAL A 163 -19.52 37.34 -8.12
CA VAL A 163 -20.36 38.49 -8.42
C VAL A 163 -20.82 39.12 -7.10
N TYR A 164 -20.47 40.40 -6.91
CA TYR A 164 -21.06 41.24 -5.87
C TYR A 164 -22.31 41.94 -6.39
N TRP A 165 -22.25 42.49 -7.61
CA TRP A 165 -23.38 43.04 -8.35
C TRP A 165 -23.35 42.61 -9.80
N HIS A 166 -24.50 42.14 -10.29
CA HIS A 166 -24.69 41.80 -11.69
C HIS A 166 -24.61 43.05 -12.57
N CYS A 167 -24.28 42.83 -13.83
CA CYS A 167 -24.34 43.89 -14.82
C CYS A 167 -25.79 44.37 -15.01
N THR A 168 -25.92 45.58 -15.55
CA THR A 168 -27.17 46.13 -16.09
C THR A 168 -26.88 46.62 -17.51
N VAL A 169 -27.91 47.05 -18.24
CA VAL A 169 -27.76 47.66 -19.59
C VAL A 169 -26.61 48.66 -19.68
N ASP A 170 -26.39 49.46 -18.64
CA ASP A 170 -25.41 50.56 -18.63
C ASP A 170 -24.19 50.30 -17.72
N THR A 171 -24.11 49.17 -17.01
CA THR A 171 -23.05 48.90 -16.03
C THR A 171 -22.49 47.49 -16.16
N SER A 172 -21.17 47.32 -16.12
CA SER A 172 -20.54 45.99 -16.11
C SER A 172 -20.72 45.25 -14.77
N THR A 173 -20.46 43.94 -14.77
CA THR A 173 -20.45 43.10 -13.56
C THR A 173 -19.42 43.61 -12.55
N THR A 174 -19.85 43.77 -11.30
CA THR A 174 -18.96 44.08 -10.18
C THR A 174 -18.53 42.79 -9.49
N CYS A 175 -17.23 42.51 -9.54
CA CYS A 175 -16.64 41.31 -8.96
C CYS A 175 -15.88 41.63 -7.68
N VAL A 176 -15.98 40.76 -6.68
CA VAL A 176 -15.19 40.87 -5.43
C VAL A 176 -14.49 39.55 -5.12
N PRO A 177 -13.34 39.58 -4.42
CA PRO A 177 -12.59 38.38 -4.11
C PRO A 177 -13.36 37.41 -3.22
N CYS A 178 -13.14 36.11 -3.43
CA CYS A 178 -13.68 35.09 -2.55
C CYS A 178 -13.24 35.29 -1.09
N PRO A 179 -14.16 35.12 -0.12
CA PRO A 179 -13.83 35.16 1.30
C PRO A 179 -12.89 34.01 1.68
N ALA A 180 -12.29 34.10 2.87
CA ALA A 180 -11.39 33.07 3.37
C ALA A 180 -12.08 31.69 3.40
N LEU A 181 -11.30 30.63 3.12
CA LEU A 181 -11.77 29.24 3.05
C LEU A 181 -12.79 28.95 1.94
N THR A 182 -12.84 29.81 0.91
CA THR A 182 -13.65 29.57 -0.30
C THR A 182 -12.86 29.83 -1.57
N TYR A 183 -13.31 29.26 -2.69
CA TYR A 183 -12.64 29.37 -3.98
C TYR A 183 -13.61 29.33 -5.17
N ILE A 184 -13.14 29.82 -6.32
CA ILE A 184 -13.68 29.51 -7.65
C ILE A 184 -12.48 29.39 -8.61
N ASP A 185 -12.33 28.24 -9.26
CA ASP A 185 -11.19 27.91 -10.12
C ASP A 185 -11.36 28.32 -11.60
N GLU A 186 -12.56 28.73 -12.00
CA GLU A 186 -12.90 29.07 -13.39
C GLU A 186 -13.59 30.46 -13.50
N PRO A 187 -13.58 31.10 -14.69
CA PRO A 187 -14.41 32.28 -14.96
C PRO A 187 -15.89 31.99 -14.70
N ASN A 188 -16.58 32.91 -14.02
CA ASN A 188 -17.91 32.61 -13.49
C ASN A 188 -18.84 33.84 -13.40
N GLY A 189 -20.14 33.56 -13.28
CA GLY A 189 -21.18 34.53 -12.92
C GLY A 189 -21.87 34.19 -11.60
N LEU A 190 -21.15 33.57 -10.65
CA LEU A 190 -21.71 33.05 -9.40
C LEU A 190 -21.72 34.11 -8.31
N ASP A 191 -22.78 34.15 -7.50
CA ASP A 191 -22.89 35.06 -6.35
C ASP A 191 -22.13 34.57 -5.12
N LYS A 192 -21.73 33.29 -5.11
CA LYS A 192 -21.10 32.63 -3.97
C LYS A 192 -19.94 31.75 -4.42
N CYS A 193 -18.85 31.80 -3.67
CA CYS A 193 -17.71 30.91 -3.85
C CYS A 193 -17.96 29.52 -3.26
N PHE A 194 -17.25 28.51 -3.76
CA PHE A 194 -17.31 27.15 -3.24
C PHE A 194 -16.48 27.04 -1.95
N PRO A 195 -16.93 26.30 -0.93
CA PRO A 195 -16.10 26.03 0.23
C PRO A 195 -14.90 25.17 -0.16
N CYS A 196 -13.73 25.45 0.41
CA CYS A 196 -12.57 24.59 0.24
C CYS A 196 -12.85 23.19 0.84
N SER A 197 -12.37 22.15 0.17
CA SER A 197 -12.34 20.81 0.74
C SER A 197 -11.43 20.77 1.98
N VAL A 198 -11.50 19.67 2.73
CA VAL A 198 -10.61 19.38 3.88
C VAL A 198 -9.81 18.11 3.58
N CYS A 199 -8.52 18.12 3.92
CA CYS A 199 -7.69 16.92 3.88
C CYS A 199 -7.70 16.27 5.26
N ASP A 200 -8.56 15.27 5.43
CA ASP A 200 -8.75 14.59 6.70
C ASP A 200 -7.63 13.56 6.96
N VAL A 201 -6.98 13.69 8.12
CA VAL A 201 -5.92 12.79 8.58
C VAL A 201 -6.48 11.40 8.87
N GLU A 202 -7.74 11.29 9.31
CA GLU A 202 -8.40 10.00 9.57
C GLU A 202 -8.65 9.22 8.27
N LEU A 203 -8.76 9.92 7.14
CA LEU A 203 -8.85 9.32 5.80
C LEU A 203 -7.47 9.08 5.17
N GLY A 204 -6.40 9.20 5.96
CA GLY A 204 -5.02 8.97 5.52
C GLY A 204 -4.46 10.11 4.66
N LEU A 205 -4.99 11.34 4.75
CA LEU A 205 -4.64 12.45 3.87
C LEU A 205 -3.84 13.55 4.57
N ARG A 206 -3.10 14.31 3.76
CA ARG A 206 -2.45 15.58 4.12
C ARG A 206 -2.55 16.59 2.99
N ILE A 207 -2.30 17.85 3.33
CA ILE A 207 -2.34 18.95 2.38
C ILE A 207 -1.10 18.90 1.49
N LYS A 208 -1.32 18.72 0.18
CA LYS A 208 -0.29 18.90 -0.86
C LYS A 208 -0.21 20.34 -1.31
N LYS A 209 -1.37 20.96 -1.56
CA LYS A 209 -1.52 22.35 -1.96
C LYS A 209 -2.61 22.98 -1.11
N ALA A 210 -2.29 24.09 -0.45
CA ALA A 210 -3.26 24.83 0.35
C ALA A 210 -4.36 25.44 -0.52
N CYS A 211 -5.54 25.65 0.07
CA CYS A 211 -6.63 26.34 -0.63
C CYS A 211 -6.24 27.79 -0.93
N SER A 212 -6.69 28.29 -2.07
CA SER A 212 -6.52 29.66 -2.52
C SER A 212 -7.84 30.18 -3.06
N ARG A 213 -7.98 31.50 -3.23
CA ARG A 213 -9.21 32.07 -3.81
C ARG A 213 -9.52 31.46 -5.18
N SER A 214 -8.50 31.15 -5.99
CA SER A 214 -8.66 30.62 -7.35
C SER A 214 -8.48 29.11 -7.46
N GLY A 215 -8.59 28.36 -6.36
CA GLY A 215 -8.47 26.90 -6.42
C GLY A 215 -8.60 26.19 -5.09
N ASP A 216 -9.24 25.02 -5.15
CA ASP A 216 -9.45 24.14 -4.00
C ASP A 216 -8.13 23.68 -3.37
N ILE A 217 -8.21 23.17 -2.15
CA ILE A 217 -7.16 22.38 -1.55
C ILE A 217 -6.91 21.10 -2.37
N VAL A 218 -5.64 20.72 -2.50
CA VAL A 218 -5.26 19.44 -3.10
C VAL A 218 -4.70 18.56 -1.99
N CYS A 219 -5.32 17.40 -1.79
CA CYS A 219 -4.89 16.42 -0.81
C CYS A 219 -4.00 15.35 -1.45
N GLU A 220 -3.05 14.85 -0.67
CA GLU A 220 -2.26 13.66 -1.00
C GLU A 220 -2.23 12.69 0.18
N PRO A 221 -1.87 11.42 -0.03
CA PRO A 221 -1.72 10.47 1.06
C PRO A 221 -0.66 10.91 2.08
N LEU A 222 -0.89 10.52 3.34
CA LEU A 222 0.12 10.53 4.39
C LEU A 222 1.30 9.62 4.03
N ASN A 223 2.42 9.81 4.72
CA ASN A 223 3.55 8.91 4.60
C ASN A 223 3.13 7.49 4.99
N ARG A 224 3.53 6.50 4.18
CA ARG A 224 3.12 5.09 4.28
C ARG A 224 1.65 4.83 3.97
N PHE A 225 0.99 5.72 3.24
CA PHE A 225 -0.35 5.50 2.70
C PHE A 225 -0.32 5.62 1.17
N TYR A 226 -1.27 4.98 0.49
CA TYR A 226 -1.51 5.17 -0.93
C TYR A 226 -2.98 5.52 -1.19
N CYS A 227 -3.18 6.31 -2.23
CA CYS A 227 -4.49 6.77 -2.64
C CYS A 227 -5.25 5.64 -3.33
N ILE A 228 -6.50 5.40 -2.90
CA ILE A 228 -7.41 4.46 -3.58
C ILE A 228 -8.56 5.16 -4.28
N GLU A 229 -8.83 6.43 -3.94
CA GLU A 229 -9.85 7.25 -4.59
C GLU A 229 -9.32 8.65 -4.90
N LYS A 230 -9.39 9.05 -6.17
CA LYS A 230 -8.84 10.31 -6.68
C LYS A 230 -9.93 11.12 -7.39
N LYS A 231 -9.95 12.44 -7.15
CA LYS A 231 -10.79 13.43 -7.84
C LYS A 231 -9.89 14.52 -8.44
N LYS A 232 -9.88 14.66 -9.77
CA LYS A 232 -8.88 15.47 -10.49
C LYS A 232 -7.48 15.14 -9.97
N ASP A 233 -6.73 16.11 -9.43
CA ASP A 233 -5.39 15.89 -8.86
C ASP A 233 -5.35 15.65 -7.35
N SER A 234 -6.50 15.66 -6.67
CA SER A 234 -6.58 15.45 -5.22
C SER A 234 -6.96 14.01 -4.87
N CYS A 235 -6.28 13.43 -3.89
CA CYS A 235 -6.74 12.22 -3.22
C CYS A 235 -7.97 12.51 -2.34
N ARG A 236 -8.87 11.53 -2.22
CA ARG A 236 -10.09 11.60 -1.39
C ARG A 236 -10.10 10.54 -0.29
N PHE A 237 -9.46 9.41 -0.53
CA PHE A 237 -9.28 8.37 0.46
C PHE A 237 -7.95 7.65 0.25
N ALA A 238 -7.20 7.45 1.32
CA ALA A 238 -5.94 6.74 1.30
C ALA A 238 -5.92 5.65 2.37
N VAL A 239 -5.26 4.54 2.05
CA VAL A 239 -5.08 3.41 2.97
C VAL A 239 -3.60 3.21 3.25
N LYS A 240 -3.29 2.71 4.44
CA LYS A 240 -1.92 2.41 4.84
C LYS A 240 -1.32 1.34 3.92
N HIS A 241 -0.05 1.48 3.59
CA HIS A 241 0.70 0.47 2.85
C HIS A 241 0.73 -0.84 3.62
N SER A 242 0.66 -1.95 2.89
CA SER A 242 0.92 -3.30 3.40
C SER A 242 2.33 -3.39 3.98
N GLU A 243 2.43 -4.06 5.12
CA GLU A 243 3.71 -4.39 5.76
C GLU A 243 4.07 -5.82 5.39
N CYS A 244 5.30 -6.06 4.93
CA CYS A 244 5.75 -7.41 4.63
C CYS A 244 6.03 -8.17 5.92
N HIS A 245 5.59 -9.42 5.98
CA HIS A 245 5.72 -10.23 7.18
C HIS A 245 7.15 -10.81 7.29
N PRO A 246 7.60 -11.23 8.48
CA PRO A 246 8.83 -12.03 8.60
C PRO A 246 8.74 -13.27 7.70
N GLY A 247 9.81 -13.56 6.95
CA GLY A 247 9.76 -14.54 5.84
C GLY A 247 9.59 -13.91 4.46
N GLN A 248 9.26 -12.62 4.41
CA GLN A 248 9.08 -11.86 3.18
C GLN A 248 10.03 -10.67 3.09
N TYR A 249 10.28 -10.21 1.88
CA TYR A 249 11.04 -9.01 1.58
C TYR A 249 10.19 -8.04 0.77
N VAL A 250 10.53 -6.75 0.86
CA VAL A 250 9.92 -5.68 0.08
C VAL A 250 10.41 -5.77 -1.35
N LYS A 251 9.61 -6.42 -2.20
CA LYS A 251 9.90 -6.55 -3.64
C LYS A 251 9.70 -5.23 -4.38
N GLN A 252 8.68 -4.48 -4.00
CA GLN A 252 8.42 -3.14 -4.49
C GLN A 252 7.94 -2.27 -3.33
N THR A 253 8.57 -1.12 -3.14
CA THR A 253 8.14 -0.13 -2.14
C THR A 253 6.85 0.54 -2.59
N GLY A 254 5.89 0.69 -1.67
CA GLY A 254 4.66 1.44 -1.94
C GLY A 254 4.94 2.89 -2.37
N THR A 255 4.05 3.43 -3.19
CA THR A 255 4.07 4.83 -3.65
C THR A 255 2.81 5.55 -3.19
N ALA A 256 2.66 6.84 -3.52
CA ALA A 256 1.42 7.56 -3.25
C ALA A 256 0.18 6.98 -3.98
N PHE A 257 0.36 6.09 -4.96
CA PHE A 257 -0.72 5.53 -5.79
C PHE A 257 -0.68 4.00 -5.90
N SER A 258 0.25 3.34 -5.22
CA SER A 258 0.39 1.89 -5.26
C SER A 258 0.84 1.36 -3.91
N ASP A 259 0.36 0.16 -3.59
CA ASP A 259 0.75 -0.50 -2.35
C ASP A 259 2.17 -1.09 -2.42
N THR A 260 2.72 -1.45 -1.26
CA THR A 260 3.92 -2.27 -1.12
C THR A 260 3.65 -3.68 -1.63
N VAL A 261 4.57 -4.22 -2.44
CA VAL A 261 4.51 -5.60 -2.91
C VAL A 261 5.57 -6.43 -2.18
N CYS A 262 5.14 -7.53 -1.57
CA CYS A 262 6.00 -8.43 -0.82
C CYS A 262 6.37 -9.67 -1.66
N GLY A 263 7.62 -10.13 -1.54
CA GLY A 263 8.09 -11.41 -2.07
C GLY A 263 8.47 -12.35 -0.95
N ASN A 264 8.29 -13.66 -1.14
CA ASN A 264 8.72 -14.67 -0.15
C ASN A 264 10.22 -14.97 -0.31
N CYS A 265 10.91 -15.24 0.81
CA CYS A 265 12.26 -15.77 0.78
C CYS A 265 12.31 -17.20 0.25
N THR A 266 13.50 -17.69 -0.05
CA THR A 266 13.73 -19.10 -0.45
C THR A 266 14.62 -19.79 0.58
N ALA A 267 14.72 -21.12 0.51
CA ALA A 267 15.55 -21.89 1.42
C ALA A 267 17.00 -21.36 1.43
N GLY A 268 17.59 -21.24 2.63
CA GLY A 268 18.93 -20.67 2.83
C GLY A 268 18.96 -19.13 2.85
N THR A 269 17.82 -18.45 2.83
CA THR A 269 17.71 -16.99 2.93
C THR A 269 16.66 -16.57 3.94
N TYR A 270 16.79 -15.36 4.50
CA TYR A 270 15.84 -14.81 5.47
C TYR A 270 15.58 -13.31 5.29
N SER A 271 14.44 -12.87 5.84
CA SER A 271 14.10 -11.46 6.00
C SER A 271 13.16 -11.26 7.17
N ASN A 272 13.35 -10.16 7.91
CA ASN A 272 12.46 -9.76 9.00
C ASN A 272 11.21 -8.98 8.51
N GLY A 273 10.96 -8.94 7.20
CA GLY A 273 9.89 -8.15 6.58
C GLY A 273 10.30 -6.74 6.14
N SER A 274 11.43 -6.22 6.63
CA SER A 274 11.86 -4.85 6.33
C SER A 274 12.90 -4.74 5.20
N PHE A 275 13.49 -5.87 4.79
CA PHE A 275 14.57 -5.87 3.81
C PHE A 275 14.04 -5.73 2.39
N THR A 276 14.81 -5.10 1.51
CA THR A 276 14.51 -4.99 0.06
C THR A 276 14.86 -6.25 -0.73
N ALA A 277 15.58 -7.19 -0.11
CA ALA A 277 15.90 -8.52 -0.61
C ALA A 277 16.16 -9.47 0.56
N CYS A 278 15.93 -10.76 0.38
CA CYS A 278 16.31 -11.76 1.37
C CYS A 278 17.83 -11.87 1.47
N ARG A 279 18.32 -11.98 2.69
CA ARG A 279 19.75 -12.15 2.97
C ARG A 279 20.08 -13.63 3.08
N PRO A 280 21.25 -14.09 2.61
CA PRO A 280 21.69 -15.46 2.84
C PRO A 280 21.89 -15.70 4.34
N HIS A 281 21.67 -16.94 4.77
CA HIS A 281 21.98 -17.37 6.13
C HIS A 281 23.48 -17.32 6.42
N SER A 282 23.82 -16.97 7.66
CA SER A 282 25.19 -16.98 8.17
C SER A 282 25.75 -18.41 8.17
N ASN A 283 27.01 -18.55 7.75
CA ASN A 283 27.72 -19.83 7.78
C ASN A 283 28.66 -19.88 8.98
N CYS A 284 28.23 -20.57 10.04
CA CYS A 284 28.97 -20.66 11.30
C CYS A 284 30.33 -21.35 11.16
N GLU A 285 30.49 -22.27 10.19
CA GLU A 285 31.74 -23.02 10.00
C GLU A 285 32.87 -22.10 9.54
N ILE A 286 32.56 -21.11 8.71
CA ILE A 286 33.53 -20.09 8.25
C ILE A 286 34.02 -19.25 9.43
N GLU A 287 33.17 -19.01 10.42
CA GLU A 287 33.51 -18.27 11.64
C GLU A 287 34.12 -19.15 12.74
N GLY A 288 34.34 -20.44 12.50
CA GLY A 288 34.86 -21.38 13.49
C GLY A 288 33.90 -21.64 14.67
N LEU A 289 32.61 -21.36 14.47
CA LEU A 289 31.54 -21.56 15.44
C LEU A 289 30.69 -22.77 15.05
N LYS A 290 29.84 -23.25 15.97
CA LYS A 290 28.82 -24.24 15.67
C LYS A 290 27.46 -23.58 15.63
N GLU A 291 26.60 -24.08 14.74
CA GLU A 291 25.19 -23.73 14.72
C GLU A 291 24.53 -24.16 16.05
N ILE A 292 23.92 -23.20 16.73
CA ILE A 292 23.17 -23.42 17.98
C ILE A 292 21.68 -23.53 17.66
N LYS A 293 21.20 -22.73 16.69
CA LYS A 293 19.82 -22.73 16.25
C LYS A 293 19.74 -22.57 14.74
N PRO A 294 18.93 -23.39 14.06
CA PRO A 294 18.80 -23.31 12.62
C PRO A 294 18.15 -22.01 12.17
N GLY A 295 18.65 -21.49 11.06
CA GLY A 295 18.07 -20.36 10.36
C GLY A 295 16.69 -20.70 9.81
N THR A 296 15.81 -19.72 9.76
CA THR A 296 14.47 -19.84 9.18
C THR A 296 14.30 -18.81 8.07
N MET A 297 13.17 -18.81 7.35
CA MET A 297 12.91 -17.75 6.38
C MET A 297 12.73 -16.37 7.04
N SER A 298 12.46 -16.31 8.35
CA SER A 298 12.24 -15.08 9.09
C SER A 298 13.44 -14.63 9.96
N SER A 299 14.41 -15.51 10.21
CA SER A 299 15.55 -15.25 11.07
C SER A 299 16.82 -15.91 10.57
N ASP A 300 17.96 -15.29 10.88
CA ASP A 300 19.26 -15.88 10.56
C ASP A 300 19.56 -17.12 11.42
N VAL A 301 20.63 -17.84 11.05
CA VAL A 301 21.28 -18.88 11.85
C VAL A 301 21.94 -18.25 13.07
N GLU A 302 21.76 -18.84 14.25
CA GLU A 302 22.45 -18.39 15.46
C GLU A 302 23.72 -19.24 15.66
N CYS A 303 24.88 -18.60 15.51
CA CYS A 303 26.20 -19.21 15.69
C CYS A 303 26.70 -19.04 17.13
N GLY A 304 27.36 -20.06 17.67
CA GLY A 304 27.91 -20.01 19.02
C GLY A 304 29.01 -21.02 19.29
N LYS A 305 29.72 -20.81 20.39
CA LYS A 305 30.74 -21.75 20.87
C LYS A 305 30.03 -22.91 21.57
N SER A 306 30.06 -24.08 20.94
CA SER A 306 29.59 -25.32 21.58
C SER A 306 30.67 -25.85 22.51
N PHE A 307 30.45 -25.76 23.82
CA PHE A 307 31.26 -26.48 24.79
C PHE A 307 30.71 -27.90 24.91
N PRO A 308 31.53 -28.96 24.71
CA PRO A 308 31.06 -30.32 24.92
C PRO A 308 30.59 -30.48 26.37
N ILE A 309 29.39 -31.05 26.53
CA ILE A 309 28.76 -31.29 27.85
C ILE A 309 29.72 -32.03 28.79
N ILE A 310 30.62 -32.86 28.23
CA ILE A 310 31.68 -33.58 28.94
C ILE A 310 32.63 -32.62 29.71
N ILE A 311 32.97 -31.46 29.16
CA ILE A 311 33.83 -30.48 29.85
C ILE A 311 33.06 -29.83 31.01
N ILE A 312 31.79 -29.49 30.81
CA ILE A 312 30.95 -28.90 31.87
C ILE A 312 30.77 -29.91 33.01
N VAL A 313 30.45 -31.17 32.69
CA VAL A 313 30.33 -32.26 33.67
C VAL A 313 31.66 -32.57 34.35
N GLY A 314 32.76 -32.60 33.59
CA GLY A 314 34.10 -32.83 34.12
C GLY A 314 34.55 -31.75 35.10
N VAL A 315 34.25 -30.47 34.80
CA VAL A 315 34.52 -29.34 35.70
C VAL A 315 33.67 -29.45 36.97
N ILE A 316 32.38 -29.75 36.85
CA ILE A 316 31.49 -29.92 38.02
C ILE A 316 31.96 -31.07 38.90
N VAL A 317 32.26 -32.24 38.33
CA VAL A 317 32.77 -33.41 39.06
C VAL A 317 34.12 -33.10 39.69
N GLY A 318 35.03 -32.43 38.96
CA GLY A 318 36.33 -32.02 39.47
C GLY A 318 36.23 -31.08 40.67
N VAL A 319 35.33 -30.09 40.62
CA VAL A 319 35.05 -29.17 41.74
C VAL A 319 34.48 -29.93 42.94
N ILE A 320 33.54 -30.85 42.72
CA ILE A 320 32.97 -31.67 43.81
C ILE A 320 34.06 -32.53 44.47
N VAL A 321 34.89 -33.21 43.69
CA VAL A 321 36.00 -34.03 44.22
C VAL A 321 36.99 -33.16 44.98
N PHE A 322 37.35 -31.98 44.46
CA PHE A 322 38.25 -31.05 45.14
C PHE A 322 37.68 -30.57 46.48
N VAL A 323 36.39 -30.23 46.54
CA VAL A 323 35.71 -29.86 47.79
C VAL A 323 35.70 -31.02 48.78
N LEU A 324 35.47 -32.25 48.33
CA LEU A 324 35.52 -33.43 49.20
C LEU A 324 36.94 -33.71 49.72
N VAL A 325 37.96 -33.63 48.87
CA VAL A 325 39.36 -33.83 49.27
C VAL A 325 39.83 -32.74 50.23
N THR A 326 39.49 -31.48 49.97
CA THR A 326 39.81 -30.38 50.89
C THR A 326 39.06 -30.54 52.22
N ALA A 327 37.79 -30.91 52.24
CA ALA A 327 37.05 -31.19 53.47
C ALA A 327 37.64 -32.36 54.27
N VAL A 328 38.06 -33.44 53.61
CA VAL A 328 38.75 -34.58 54.23
C VAL A 328 40.13 -34.17 54.75
N GLY A 329 40.90 -33.43 53.95
CA GLY A 329 42.21 -32.88 54.34
C GLY A 329 42.11 -31.95 55.55
N ILE A 330 41.09 -31.08 55.58
CA ILE A 330 40.76 -30.23 56.73
C ILE A 330 40.39 -31.08 57.95
N LYS A 331 39.56 -32.13 57.81
CA LYS A 331 39.26 -33.06 58.91
C LYS A 331 40.50 -33.76 59.44
N ILE A 332 41.37 -34.24 58.55
CA ILE A 332 42.64 -34.90 58.92
C ILE A 332 43.58 -33.91 59.60
N TYR A 333 43.68 -32.68 59.09
CA TYR A 333 44.45 -31.61 59.70
C TYR A 333 43.95 -31.28 61.11
N TYR A 334 42.64 -31.13 61.32
CA TYR A 334 42.08 -30.92 62.66
C TYR A 334 42.30 -32.12 63.59
N LYS A 335 42.21 -33.36 63.09
CA LYS A 335 42.54 -34.58 63.85
C LYS A 335 44.03 -34.66 64.22
N LEU A 336 44.94 -34.30 63.32
CA LEU A 336 46.39 -34.28 63.56
C LEU A 336 46.78 -33.13 64.50
N LYS A 337 46.11 -31.97 64.40
CA LYS A 337 46.26 -30.84 65.34
C LYS A 337 45.79 -31.24 66.75
N GLN A 338 44.65 -31.93 66.87
CA GLN A 338 44.18 -32.48 68.15
C GLN A 338 45.15 -33.53 68.72
N LYS A 339 45.78 -34.36 67.86
CA LYS A 339 46.83 -35.29 68.30
C LYS A 339 48.15 -34.60 68.69
N ARG A 340 48.55 -33.53 68.01
CA ARG A 340 49.72 -32.70 68.41
C ARG A 340 49.48 -32.01 69.76
N GLN A 341 48.28 -31.51 70.02
CA GLN A 341 47.91 -30.97 71.34
C GLN A 341 47.81 -32.04 72.43
N ALA A 342 47.71 -33.33 72.09
CA ALA A 342 47.76 -34.44 73.04
C ALA A 342 49.17 -35.05 73.24
N SER A 343 50.16 -34.68 72.41
CA SER A 343 51.53 -35.18 72.43
C SER A 343 52.58 -34.14 72.84
N ASP A 344 52.15 -32.94 73.23
CA ASP A 344 52.94 -31.97 73.98
C ASP A 344 52.46 -31.99 75.45
N ARG A 345 52.57 -33.19 76.02
CA ARG A 345 52.29 -33.48 77.43
C ARG A 345 53.63 -33.33 78.15
N SER A 346 53.64 -32.61 79.26
CA SER A 346 54.45 -32.94 80.45
C SER A 346 55.90 -33.41 80.19
N ILE A 347 56.89 -32.54 80.42
CA ILE A 347 58.06 -32.77 81.29
C ILE A 347 58.97 -31.52 81.18
N SER A 348 58.92 -30.66 82.19
CA SER A 348 60.13 -30.14 82.85
C SER A 348 59.78 -29.51 84.21
N TYR A 349 60.09 -30.26 85.27
CA TYR A 349 60.31 -29.86 86.67
C TYR A 349 61.76 -30.32 86.92
N TYR A 350 62.77 -29.56 87.36
CA TYR A 350 62.93 -28.76 88.59
C TYR A 350 64.24 -27.92 88.55
N SER A 351 64.22 -26.69 89.09
CA SER A 351 65.21 -26.11 90.04
C SER A 351 64.79 -24.65 90.36
N VAL A 352 64.19 -24.36 91.52
CA VAL A 352 64.75 -23.86 92.82
C VAL A 352 64.98 -22.32 92.82
N PRO A 353 64.67 -21.60 93.92
CA PRO A 353 64.02 -20.28 93.90
C PRO A 353 64.95 -19.09 94.22
N ILE A 354 64.52 -17.87 93.87
CA ILE A 354 64.99 -16.60 94.48
C ILE A 354 63.79 -15.65 94.63
N GLN A 355 63.72 -14.99 95.79
CA GLN A 355 62.71 -14.02 96.22
C GLN A 355 62.81 -12.64 95.53
N GLU A 356 61.68 -11.93 95.57
CA GLU A 356 61.50 -10.53 96.03
C GLU A 356 60.98 -9.46 95.04
N SER A 357 59.98 -8.72 95.55
CA SER A 357 59.61 -7.31 95.35
C SER A 357 58.77 -6.86 94.13
N ASP A 358 57.55 -6.45 94.49
CA ASP A 358 56.77 -5.24 94.13
C ASP A 358 56.47 -4.85 92.68
N GLY A 359 55.19 -4.47 92.45
CA GLY A 359 54.84 -3.61 91.32
C GLY A 359 53.38 -3.64 90.85
N GLN A 360 52.54 -2.86 91.53
CA GLN A 360 51.23 -2.29 91.17
C GLN A 360 50.96 -2.01 89.66
N CYS A 361 49.73 -2.29 89.17
CA CYS A 361 48.74 -1.32 88.62
C CYS A 361 47.75 -1.91 87.57
N GLU A 362 46.46 -1.66 87.82
CA GLU A 362 45.29 -1.54 86.91
C GLU A 362 45.56 -0.42 85.84
N PRO A 363 44.78 -0.20 84.73
CA PRO A 363 43.35 -0.50 84.64
C PRO A 363 42.66 -0.74 83.27
N THR A 364 41.38 -1.12 83.41
CA THR A 364 40.19 -0.72 82.63
C THR A 364 40.01 -1.08 81.14
N SER A 365 38.99 -1.93 80.92
CA SER A 365 37.95 -1.81 79.87
C SER A 365 37.26 -0.43 79.92
N PRO A 366 36.65 0.13 78.85
CA PRO A 366 35.42 -0.39 78.22
C PRO A 366 35.49 -0.33 76.68
N ASP A 367 34.85 -1.20 75.92
CA ASP A 367 33.41 -1.34 75.66
C ASP A 367 32.75 -0.08 75.05
N ILE A 368 31.86 -0.32 74.09
CA ILE A 368 30.66 0.45 73.69
C ILE A 368 30.50 0.66 72.16
N THR A 369 29.43 0.04 71.67
CA THR A 369 28.56 0.29 70.48
C THR A 369 29.05 0.05 69.07
#